data_AF-A0A497PCA4-F1
#
_entry.id   AF-A0A497PCA4-F1
#
_cell.length_a   1.000
_cell.length_b   1.000
_cell.length_c   1.000
_cell.angle_alpha   90.00
_cell.angle_beta   90.00
_cell.angle_gamma   90.00
#
_symmetry.space_group_name_H-M   'P 1'
#
loop_
_entity.id
_entity.type
_entity.pdbx_description
1 polymer ?
#
loop_
_entity_poly.entity_id
_entity_poly.type
_entity_poly.pdbx_seq_one_letter_code
_entity_poly.pdbx_strand_id
1 'polypeptide(L)'
;MSVADRILKALRAAGNKGLLMDELTSDLEIDAEKVATTIERLMTEGQIMQKQELERTKYFITGQMARDGEAPGLSDLNGCPCFHCLKINKCGARQPDSPLSCSRLEEWILSSELP
;
A
#
# COMPACT_ATOMS: atom_id res chain seq x y z
N MET A 1 27.78 -11.13 -3.72
CA MET A 1 26.50 -10.48 -3.36
C MET A 1 26.78 -9.43 -2.30
N SER A 2 26.37 -8.19 -2.52
CA SER A 2 26.58 -7.09 -1.56
C SER A 2 25.59 -7.18 -0.40
N VAL A 3 25.98 -6.70 0.78
CA VAL A 3 25.12 -6.69 1.99
C VAL A 3 23.78 -5.99 1.71
N ALA A 4 23.81 -4.90 0.94
CA ALA A 4 22.61 -4.17 0.51
C ALA A 4 21.62 -5.03 -0.28
N ASP A 5 22.10 -5.88 -1.19
CA ASP A 5 21.24 -6.74 -2.00
C ASP A 5 20.54 -7.80 -1.15
N ARG A 6 21.26 -8.34 -0.15
CA ARG A 6 20.70 -9.30 0.81
C ARG A 6 19.61 -8.66 1.67
N ILE A 7 19.85 -7.44 2.18
CA ILE A 7 18.85 -6.67 2.95
C ILE A 7 17.60 -6.38 2.11
N LEU A 8 17.78 -5.91 0.87
CA LEU A 8 16.65 -5.64 -0.03
C LEU A 8 15.87 -6.91 -0.39
N LYS A 9 16.53 -8.07 -0.46
CA LYS A 9 15.88 -9.37 -0.71
C LYS A 9 15.08 -9.83 0.51
N ALA A 10 15.64 -9.71 1.72
CA ALA A 10 14.95 -10.03 2.96
C ALA A 10 13.70 -9.15 3.15
N LEU A 11 13.83 -7.84 2.96
CA LEU A 11 12.71 -6.92 3.04
C LEU A 11 11.65 -7.20 1.97
N ARG A 12 12.06 -7.54 0.74
CA ARG A 12 11.11 -7.98 -0.30
C ARG A 12 10.37 -9.26 0.07
N ALA A 13 11.02 -10.21 0.74
CA ALA A 13 10.39 -11.43 1.22
C ALA A 13 9.38 -11.15 2.34
N ALA A 14 9.66 -10.18 3.21
CA ALA A 14 8.74 -9.76 4.26
C ALA A 14 7.55 -8.90 3.77
N GLY A 15 7.72 -8.21 2.64
CA GLY A 15 6.67 -7.43 1.99
C GLY A 15 6.05 -6.39 2.92
N ASN A 16 4.72 -6.46 3.12
CA ASN A 16 3.97 -5.50 3.91
C ASN A 16 4.11 -5.70 5.45
N LYS A 17 4.73 -6.80 5.89
CA LYS A 17 4.97 -7.04 7.33
C LYS A 17 6.12 -6.19 7.87
N GLY A 18 7.07 -5.83 6.99
CA GLY A 18 8.34 -5.22 7.36
C GLY A 18 9.24 -6.17 8.17
N LEU A 19 10.50 -5.79 8.35
CA LEU A 19 11.43 -6.53 9.21
C LEU A 19 12.01 -5.63 10.31
N LEU A 20 12.29 -6.24 11.46
CA LEU A 20 13.01 -5.59 12.54
C LEU A 20 14.52 -5.66 12.27
N MET A 21 15.30 -4.80 12.95
CA MET A 21 16.76 -4.89 12.89
C MET A 21 17.26 -6.28 13.30
N ASP A 22 16.70 -6.83 14.38
CA ASP A 22 17.07 -8.13 14.93
C ASP A 22 16.79 -9.29 13.96
N GLU A 23 15.68 -9.19 13.23
CA GLU A 23 15.30 -10.13 12.18
C GLU A 23 16.25 -10.02 10.98
N LEU A 24 16.63 -8.80 10.59
CA LEU A 24 17.59 -8.59 9.50
C LEU A 24 18.97 -9.13 9.86
N THR A 25 19.43 -8.97 11.10
CA THR A 25 20.72 -9.52 11.54
C THR A 25 20.68 -11.04 11.66
N SER A 26 19.56 -11.58 12.15
CA SER A 26 19.37 -13.04 12.31
C SER A 26 19.19 -13.76 10.97
N ASP A 27 18.41 -13.19 10.04
CA ASP A 27 18.14 -13.79 8.72
C ASP A 27 19.36 -13.72 7.79
N LEU A 28 20.17 -12.66 7.92
CA LEU A 28 21.31 -12.43 7.05
C LEU A 28 22.63 -12.97 7.61
N GLU A 29 22.68 -13.27 8.91
CA GLU A 29 23.88 -13.62 9.68
C GLU A 29 25.00 -12.58 9.50
N ILE A 30 24.64 -11.29 9.58
CA ILE A 30 25.55 -10.15 9.39
C ILE A 30 25.62 -9.34 10.68
N ASP A 31 26.80 -8.81 10.99
CA ASP A 31 27.01 -7.86 12.09
C ASP A 31 25.97 -6.73 12.07
N ALA A 32 25.34 -6.49 13.22
CA ALA A 32 24.35 -5.43 13.40
C ALA A 32 24.87 -4.05 12.98
N GLU A 33 26.17 -3.78 13.21
CA GLU A 33 26.81 -2.53 12.80
C GLU A 33 26.83 -2.35 11.28
N LYS A 34 27.22 -3.40 10.53
CA LYS A 34 27.21 -3.36 9.07
C LYS A 34 25.80 -3.25 8.50
N VAL A 35 24.83 -3.92 9.12
CA VAL A 35 23.43 -3.84 8.73
C VAL A 35 22.90 -2.43 8.97
N ALA A 36 23.16 -1.83 10.14
CA ALA A 36 22.77 -0.47 10.47
C ALA A 36 23.33 0.55 9.47
N THR A 37 24.65 0.54 9.23
CA THR A 37 25.29 1.46 8.27
C THR A 37 24.73 1.27 6.85
N THR A 38 24.44 0.03 6.45
CA THR A 38 23.89 -0.24 5.12
C THR A 38 22.44 0.22 5.02
N ILE A 39 21.63 0.04 6.07
CA ILE A 39 20.26 0.53 6.13
C ILE A 39 20.24 2.05 6.08
N GLU A 40 21.05 2.75 6.88
CA GLU A 40 21.14 4.22 6.84
C GLU A 40 21.48 4.74 5.45
N ARG A 41 22.42 4.06 4.77
CA ARG A 41 22.77 4.39 3.38
C ARG A 41 21.59 4.18 2.44
N LEU A 42 20.93 3.02 2.51
CA LEU A 42 19.75 2.70 1.68
C LEU A 42 18.54 3.61 1.96
N MET A 43 18.42 4.10 3.20
CA MET A 43 17.41 5.09 3.58
C MET A 43 17.73 6.47 3.00
N THR A 44 19.00 6.87 3.02
CA THR A 44 19.48 8.09 2.38
C THR A 44 19.30 8.05 0.86
N GLU A 45 19.52 6.88 0.25
CA GLU A 45 19.24 6.61 -1.17
C GLU A 45 17.73 6.49 -1.48
N GLY A 46 16.87 6.51 -0.47
CA GLY A 46 15.41 6.42 -0.62
C GLY A 46 14.90 5.03 -1.04
N GLN A 47 15.69 3.97 -0.89
CA GLN A 47 15.29 2.59 -1.23
C GLN A 47 14.56 1.87 -0.09
N ILE A 48 14.79 2.30 1.16
CA ILE A 48 14.18 1.74 2.37
C ILE A 48 13.57 2.87 3.19
N MET A 49 12.44 2.59 3.85
CA MET A 49 11.82 3.47 4.85
C MET A 49 11.76 2.76 6.21
N GLN A 50 11.92 3.52 7.29
CA GLN A 50 11.67 3.05 8.65
C GLN A 50 10.30 3.55 9.11
N LYS A 51 9.49 2.65 9.66
CA LYS A 51 8.24 2.98 10.37
C LYS A 51 8.42 2.59 11.82
N GLN A 52 8.20 3.54 12.72
CA GLN A 52 8.15 3.27 14.14
C GLN A 52 6.72 2.89 14.48
N GLU A 53 6.47 1.61 14.78
CA GLU A 53 5.15 1.17 15.26
C GLU A 53 5.22 0.83 16.74
N LEU A 54 4.52 1.66 17.52
CA LEU A 54 4.24 1.56 18.96
C LEU A 54 5.50 1.50 19.85
N GLU A 55 6.42 0.56 19.63
CA GLU A 55 7.65 0.37 20.42
C GLU A 55 8.83 -0.23 19.61
N ARG A 56 8.63 -0.59 18.34
CA ARG A 56 9.69 -1.22 17.51
C ARG A 56 9.84 -0.55 16.14
N THR A 57 11.09 -0.32 15.75
CA THR A 57 11.44 0.21 14.42
C THR A 57 11.43 -0.92 13.41
N LYS A 58 10.50 -0.87 12.46
CA LYS A 58 10.41 -1.78 11.33
C LYS A 58 10.91 -1.10 10.06
N TYR A 59 11.64 -1.83 9.23
CA TYR A 59 12.14 -1.40 7.94
C TYR A 59 11.31 -2.00 6.81
N PHE A 60 11.12 -1.22 5.75
CA PHE A 60 10.30 -1.57 4.58
C PHE A 60 10.97 -1.05 3.30
N ILE A 61 10.69 -1.68 2.16
CA ILE A 61 11.11 -1.16 0.85
C ILE A 61 10.25 0.05 0.50
N THR A 62 10.89 1.16 0.11
CA THR A 62 10.19 2.35 -0.41
C THR A 62 9.39 1.97 -1.65
N GLY A 63 8.06 2.12 -1.59
CA GLY A 63 7.12 1.72 -2.65
C GLY A 63 6.28 0.47 -2.33
N GLN A 64 6.61 -0.30 -1.30
CA GLN A 64 5.72 -1.37 -0.78
C GLN A 64 4.72 -0.86 0.28
N MET A 65 4.94 0.33 0.84
CA MET A 65 3.92 1.05 1.64
C MET A 65 2.83 1.69 0.77
N ALA A 66 2.46 1.06 -0.35
CA ALA A 66 1.16 1.28 -0.93
C ALA A 66 0.26 0.20 -0.32
N ARG A 67 -0.66 0.62 0.57
CA ARG A 67 -1.83 -0.12 1.10
C ARG A 67 -1.71 -0.63 2.54
N ASP A 68 -1.64 0.30 3.48
CA ASP A 68 -2.40 0.19 4.73
C ASP A 68 -3.46 1.31 4.70
N GLY A 69 -4.38 1.14 3.76
CA GLY A 69 -5.10 2.23 3.12
C GLY A 69 -5.33 1.78 1.69
N GLU A 70 -6.17 0.76 1.57
CA GLU A 70 -6.68 0.25 0.32
C GLU A 70 -7.28 1.44 -0.45
N ALA A 71 -6.47 2.08 -1.30
CA ALA A 71 -7.06 2.82 -2.41
C ALA A 71 -7.84 1.74 -3.16
N PRO A 72 -9.19 1.80 -3.17
CA PRO A 72 -10.00 0.78 -3.82
C PRO A 72 -9.40 0.67 -5.22
N GLY A 73 -8.83 -0.49 -5.51
CA GLY A 73 -8.32 -0.73 -6.85
C GLY A 73 -9.50 -0.47 -7.79
N LEU A 74 -9.26 0.04 -8.99
CA LEU A 74 -10.31 0.17 -10.00
C LEU A 74 -11.09 -1.15 -10.23
N SER A 75 -10.56 -2.28 -9.77
CA SER A 75 -11.24 -3.58 -9.62
C SER A 75 -12.54 -3.54 -8.81
N ASP A 76 -12.67 -2.63 -7.85
CA ASP A 76 -13.85 -2.43 -7.00
C ASP A 76 -15.01 -1.77 -7.77
N LEU A 77 -14.69 -1.10 -8.89
CA LEU A 77 -15.69 -0.50 -9.77
C LEU A 77 -16.30 -1.51 -10.75
N ASN A 78 -15.88 -2.79 -10.72
CA ASN A 78 -16.48 -3.83 -11.54
C ASN A 78 -17.95 -4.02 -11.14
N GLY A 79 -18.85 -3.71 -12.07
CA GLY A 79 -20.30 -3.79 -11.85
C GLY A 79 -20.96 -2.45 -11.52
N CYS A 80 -20.21 -1.33 -11.50
CA CYS A 80 -20.81 -0.02 -11.24
C CYS A 80 -21.91 0.29 -12.30
N PRO A 81 -23.15 0.58 -11.87
CA PRO A 81 -24.29 0.80 -12.76
C PRO A 81 -24.13 2.03 -13.65
N CYS A 82 -23.22 2.94 -13.29
CA CYS A 82 -22.90 4.14 -14.06
C CYS A 82 -22.28 3.81 -15.43
N PHE A 83 -21.53 2.71 -15.57
CA PHE A 83 -20.92 2.32 -16.86
C PHE A 83 -21.96 1.93 -17.93
N HIS A 84 -23.15 1.50 -17.51
CA HIS A 84 -24.24 1.11 -18.40
C HIS A 84 -25.41 2.12 -18.36
N CYS A 85 -25.21 3.28 -17.71
CA CYS A 85 -26.26 4.26 -17.54
C CYS A 85 -26.43 5.11 -18.81
N LEU A 86 -27.60 5.04 -19.44
CA LEU A 86 -27.94 5.86 -20.62
C LEU A 86 -27.87 7.37 -20.34
N LYS A 87 -28.01 7.78 -19.07
CA LYS A 87 -27.97 9.17 -18.65
C LYS A 87 -26.57 9.66 -18.24
N ILE A 88 -25.53 8.82 -18.32
CA ILE A 88 -24.18 9.18 -17.87
C ILE A 88 -23.65 10.46 -18.53
N ASN A 89 -24.01 10.70 -19.80
CA ASN A 89 -23.63 11.90 -20.55
C ASN A 89 -24.19 13.22 -19.96
N LYS A 90 -25.26 13.14 -19.16
CA LYS A 90 -25.88 14.29 -18.48
C LYS A 90 -25.74 14.19 -16.96
N CYS A 91 -25.08 13.14 -16.47
CA CYS A 91 -24.90 12.84 -15.06
C CYS A 91 -23.69 13.62 -14.55
N GLY A 92 -23.90 14.57 -13.63
CA GLY A 92 -22.80 15.40 -13.14
C GLY A 92 -23.17 16.19 -11.89
N ALA A 93 -22.16 16.66 -11.16
CA ALA A 93 -22.38 17.51 -10.00
C ALA A 93 -23.11 18.80 -10.42
N ARG A 94 -24.21 19.12 -9.73
CA ARG A 94 -25.13 20.25 -10.06
C ARG A 94 -25.91 20.10 -11.38
N GLN A 95 -26.13 18.87 -11.86
CA GLN A 95 -27.09 18.57 -12.93
C GLN A 95 -28.39 17.98 -12.34
N PRO A 96 -29.53 18.06 -13.05
CA PRO A 96 -30.79 17.48 -12.59
C PRO A 96 -30.70 15.96 -12.41
N ASP A 97 -29.91 15.28 -13.24
CA ASP A 97 -29.46 13.91 -13.00
C ASP A 97 -28.06 14.00 -12.36
N SER A 98 -27.98 13.82 -11.04
CA SER A 98 -26.73 13.88 -10.27
C SER A 98 -26.39 12.49 -9.73
N PRO A 99 -25.12 12.05 -9.78
CA PRO A 99 -24.73 10.79 -9.15
C PRO A 99 -24.96 10.81 -7.64
N LEU A 100 -25.00 12.00 -7.02
CA LEU A 100 -25.26 12.18 -5.58
C LEU A 100 -26.73 11.91 -5.19
N SER A 101 -27.64 11.84 -6.15
CA SER A 101 -29.08 11.60 -5.90
C SER A 101 -29.57 10.37 -6.66
N CYS A 102 -28.65 9.52 -7.12
CA CYS A 102 -28.96 8.35 -7.91
C CYS A 102 -29.18 7.13 -7.00
N SER A 103 -30.44 6.74 -6.80
CA SER A 103 -30.79 5.56 -5.98
C SER A 103 -30.10 4.29 -6.44
N ARG A 104 -29.95 4.08 -7.76
CA ARG A 104 -29.25 2.91 -8.31
C ARG A 104 -27.77 2.85 -7.94
N LEU A 105 -27.12 4.02 -7.83
CA LEU A 105 -25.71 4.10 -7.42
C LEU A 105 -25.60 3.89 -5.91
N GLU A 106 -26.50 4.49 -5.13
CA GLU A 106 -26.59 4.31 -3.69
C GLU A 106 -26.79 2.84 -3.31
N GLU A 107 -27.75 2.15 -3.92
CA GLU A 107 -28.00 0.71 -3.72
C GLU A 107 -26.78 -0.16 -4.09
N TRP A 108 -26.08 0.20 -5.17
CA TRP A 108 -24.87 -0.53 -5.57
C TRP A 108 -23.75 -0.35 -4.55
N ILE A 109 -23.47 0.90 -4.14
CA ILE A 109 -22.47 1.21 -3.11
C ILE A 109 -22.77 0.40 -1.85
N LEU A 110 -24.00 0.50 -1.34
CA LEU A 110 -24.45 -0.22 -0.13
C LEU A 110 -24.36 -1.74 -0.26
N SER A 111 -24.55 -2.30 -1.46
CA SER A 111 -24.43 -3.75 -1.71
C SER A 111 -22.98 -4.23 -1.77
N SER A 112 -22.04 -3.38 -2.17
CA SER A 112 -20.60 -3.66 -2.16
C SER A 112 -19.97 -3.58 -0.76
N GLU A 113 -20.66 -3.07 0.25
CA GLU A 113 -20.16 -2.96 1.64
C GLU A 113 -20.42 -4.21 2.49
N LEU A 114 -20.85 -5.34 1.90
CA LEU A 114 -21.05 -6.59 2.62
C LEU A 114 -19.75 -7.42 2.65
N PRO A 115 -19.18 -7.70 3.85
CA PRO A 115 -17.98 -8.54 4.02
C PRO A 115 -18.21 -10.02 3.68
#